data_AF-A0A8J8BH81-F1
#
_entry.id   AF-A0A8J8BH81-F1
#
_cell.length_a   1.000
_cell.length_b   1.000
_cell.length_c   1.000
_cell.angle_alpha   90.00
_cell.angle_beta   90.00
_cell.angle_gamma   90.00
#
_symmetry.space_group_name_H-M   'P 1'
#
loop_
_entity.id
_entity.type
_entity.pdbx_description
1 polymer ?
#
loop_
_entity_poly.entity_id
_entity_poly.type
_entity_poly.pdbx_seq_one_letter_code
_entity_poly.pdbx_strand_id
1 'polypeptide(L)'
;MSAFKEKPEAKKKAKASAKAQTGGYRRVKRLEARVTPEQKKLLEHAASLSGRSLTDFMIAAIQEVACRTIREHETITLGQEDREVFVNALLEEPEPTEKAKQAAERYLKNQA
;
A
#
# COMPACT_ATOMS: atom_id res chain seq x y z
N MET A 1 32.73 57.19 -29.58
CA MET A 1 32.91 55.92 -28.87
C MET A 1 31.54 55.49 -28.32
N SER A 2 31.11 54.27 -28.67
CA SER A 2 29.92 53.45 -28.35
C SER A 2 28.71 54.10 -27.63
N ALA A 3 27.46 54.10 -28.15
CA ALA A 3 26.55 53.00 -28.57
C ALA A 3 26.21 52.03 -27.40
N PHE A 4 25.03 52.10 -26.76
CA PHE A 4 23.67 51.63 -27.13
C PHE A 4 23.32 50.23 -26.58
N LYS A 5 22.28 50.18 -25.71
CA LYS A 5 21.45 49.02 -25.29
C LYS A 5 22.17 47.86 -24.59
N GLU A 6 21.60 47.05 -23.69
CA GLU A 6 20.24 46.55 -23.51
C GLU A 6 20.18 45.87 -22.11
N LYS A 7 19.10 46.05 -21.33
CA LYS A 7 18.59 44.95 -20.46
C LYS A 7 17.69 44.10 -21.38
N PRO A 8 17.49 42.76 -21.21
CA PRO A 8 17.25 42.07 -19.93
C PRO A 8 17.70 40.56 -19.89
N GLU A 9 17.19 39.83 -18.89
CA GLU A 9 16.83 38.38 -18.93
C GLU A 9 17.75 37.28 -18.36
N ALA A 10 17.47 36.95 -17.10
CA ALA A 10 16.74 35.72 -16.76
C ALA A 10 17.23 34.39 -17.37
N LYS A 11 18.48 33.99 -17.13
CA LYS A 11 18.89 32.58 -17.31
C LYS A 11 19.75 32.04 -16.17
N LYS A 12 19.30 32.17 -14.92
CA LYS A 12 19.87 31.42 -13.78
C LYS A 12 18.83 30.84 -12.81
N LYS A 13 17.57 30.73 -13.23
CA LYS A 13 16.47 30.13 -12.44
C LYS A 13 15.85 28.86 -13.06
N ALA A 14 16.58 28.14 -13.92
CA ALA A 14 16.04 26.93 -14.58
C ALA A 14 16.64 25.59 -14.10
N LYS A 15 17.61 25.58 -13.17
CA LYS A 15 18.17 24.33 -12.62
C LYS A 15 18.03 24.17 -11.11
N ALA A 16 17.31 25.09 -10.44
CA ALA A 16 17.08 25.04 -9.00
C ALA A 16 15.69 24.50 -8.60
N SER A 17 14.80 24.24 -9.58
CA SER A 17 13.39 23.91 -9.34
C SER A 17 13.03 22.42 -9.45
N ALA A 18 13.98 21.53 -9.79
CA ALA A 18 13.72 20.09 -9.87
C ALA A 18 14.10 19.29 -8.59
N LYS A 19 14.49 19.96 -7.50
CA LYS A 19 14.89 19.31 -6.23
C LYS A 19 13.96 19.61 -5.06
N ALA A 20 12.84 20.27 -5.32
CA ALA A 20 11.86 20.65 -4.31
C ALA A 20 10.66 19.71 -4.36
N GLN A 21 10.85 18.48 -3.88
CA GLN A 21 9.79 17.60 -3.35
C GLN A 21 10.39 16.23 -3.02
N THR A 22 10.72 16.00 -1.76
CA THR A 22 10.65 14.69 -1.07
C THR A 22 11.02 14.89 0.39
N GLY A 23 10.17 15.63 1.11
CA GLY A 23 10.00 15.39 2.54
C GLY A 23 9.23 14.08 2.73
N GLY A 24 9.82 12.95 2.30
CA GLY A 24 9.22 11.64 2.36
C GLY A 24 10.19 10.71 3.05
N TYR A 25 9.84 10.30 4.28
CA TYR A 25 10.47 9.30 5.13
C TYR A 25 11.88 8.86 4.71
N ARG A 26 12.91 9.38 5.41
CA ARG A 26 14.26 8.82 5.32
C ARG A 26 14.16 7.31 5.56
N ARG A 27 14.57 6.49 4.58
CA ARG A 27 14.60 5.02 4.68
C ARG A 27 15.66 4.60 5.71
N VAL A 28 15.29 4.60 7.00
CA VAL A 28 16.18 4.30 8.14
C VAL A 28 16.12 2.85 8.59
N LYS A 29 15.05 2.12 8.23
CA LYS A 29 14.88 0.70 8.56
C LYS A 29 15.44 -0.16 7.43
N ARG A 30 16.12 -1.25 7.78
CA ARG A 30 16.69 -2.21 6.85
C ARG A 30 15.81 -3.44 6.75
N LEU A 31 15.70 -3.98 5.54
CA LEU A 31 15.10 -5.26 5.25
C LEU A 31 16.21 -6.16 4.71
N GLU A 32 16.50 -7.25 5.41
CA GLU A 32 17.58 -8.16 5.07
C GLU A 32 17.02 -9.53 4.69
N ALA A 33 17.50 -10.09 3.58
CA ALA A 33 17.18 -11.43 3.14
C ALA A 33 18.40 -12.06 2.50
N ARG A 34 18.64 -13.34 2.80
CA ARG A 34 19.63 -14.15 2.09
C ARG A 34 18.94 -14.83 0.92
N VAL A 35 19.54 -14.75 -0.25
CA VAL A 35 19.03 -15.33 -1.49
C VAL A 35 20.12 -16.16 -2.17
N THR A 36 19.70 -17.14 -2.96
CA THR A 36 20.64 -17.90 -3.79
C THR A 36 21.15 -17.05 -4.96
N PRO A 37 22.27 -17.43 -5.60
CA PRO A 37 22.75 -16.75 -6.80
C PRO A 37 21.72 -16.72 -7.93
N GLU A 38 20.94 -17.80 -8.10
CA GLU A 38 19.90 -17.93 -9.13
C GLU A 38 18.75 -16.95 -8.86
N GLN A 39 18.31 -16.85 -7.61
CA GLN A 39 17.29 -15.89 -7.19
C GLN A 39 17.77 -14.45 -7.44
N LYS A 40 19.00 -14.13 -7.09
CA LYS A 40 19.58 -12.81 -7.34
C LYS A 40 19.59 -12.48 -8.85
N LYS A 41 20.06 -13.41 -9.69
CA LYS A 41 20.12 -13.23 -11.14
C LYS A 41 18.73 -13.01 -11.75
N LEU A 42 17.73 -13.76 -11.29
CA LEU A 42 16.34 -13.60 -11.71
C LEU A 42 15.81 -12.20 -11.37
N LEU A 43 16.02 -11.75 -10.12
CA LEU A 43 15.54 -10.45 -9.65
C LEU A 43 16.25 -9.29 -10.37
N GLU A 44 17.55 -9.40 -10.61
CA GLU A 44 18.32 -8.40 -11.38
C GLU A 44 17.81 -8.28 -12.81
N HIS A 45 17.51 -9.41 -13.46
CA HIS A 45 16.94 -9.41 -14.80
C HIS A 45 15.54 -8.75 -14.83
N ALA A 46 14.66 -9.10 -13.89
CA ALA A 46 13.33 -8.50 -13.79
C ALA A 46 13.40 -6.98 -13.52
N ALA A 47 14.32 -6.55 -12.66
CA ALA A 47 14.56 -5.14 -12.38
C ALA A 47 15.06 -4.37 -13.61
N SER A 48 15.96 -4.99 -14.41
CA SER A 48 16.47 -4.36 -15.63
C SER A 48 15.38 -4.20 -16.69
N LEU A 49 14.52 -5.20 -16.87
CA LEU A 49 13.34 -5.11 -17.75
C LEU A 49 12.36 -4.03 -17.31
N SER A 50 12.25 -3.80 -16.01
CA SER A 50 11.40 -2.76 -15.43
C SER A 50 12.02 -1.35 -15.48
N GLY A 51 13.29 -1.22 -15.90
CA GLY A 51 14.02 0.05 -15.91
C GLY A 51 14.27 0.64 -14.52
N ARG A 52 14.36 -0.20 -13.48
CA ARG A 52 14.51 0.24 -12.08
C ARG A 52 15.73 -0.42 -11.43
N SER A 53 16.19 0.16 -10.32
CA SER A 53 17.21 -0.48 -9.48
C SER A 53 16.64 -1.78 -8.88
N LEU A 54 17.51 -2.76 -8.59
CA LEU A 54 17.12 -4.01 -7.92
C LEU A 54 16.37 -3.71 -6.60
N THR A 55 16.89 -2.77 -5.81
CA THR A 55 16.27 -2.36 -4.55
C THR A 55 14.87 -1.79 -4.74
N ASP A 56 14.69 -0.86 -5.68
CA ASP A 56 13.37 -0.26 -5.89
C ASP A 56 12.36 -1.24 -6.51
N PHE A 57 12.84 -2.15 -7.37
CA PHE A 57 12.03 -3.26 -7.88
C PHE A 57 11.54 -4.16 -6.73
N MET A 58 12.44 -4.60 -5.86
CA MET A 58 12.08 -5.47 -4.73
C MET A 58 11.13 -4.79 -3.75
N ILE A 59 11.38 -3.53 -3.40
CA ILE A 59 10.49 -2.80 -2.46
C ILE A 59 9.08 -2.67 -3.04
N ALA A 60 8.96 -2.34 -4.34
CA ALA A 60 7.66 -2.24 -4.98
C ALA A 60 6.92 -3.60 -5.02
N ALA A 61 7.62 -4.67 -5.41
CA ALA A 61 7.05 -6.02 -5.48
C ALA A 61 6.61 -6.53 -4.10
N ILE A 62 7.45 -6.33 -3.07
CA ILE A 62 7.13 -6.74 -1.70
C ILE A 62 5.93 -5.96 -1.17
N GLN A 63 5.87 -4.65 -1.43
CA GLN A 63 4.73 -3.82 -1.01
C GLN A 63 3.43 -4.27 -1.68
N GLU A 64 3.46 -4.56 -2.97
CA GLU A 64 2.28 -5.07 -3.71
C GLU A 64 1.78 -6.38 -3.11
N VAL A 65 2.68 -7.34 -2.91
CA VAL A 65 2.34 -8.65 -2.33
C VAL A 65 1.81 -8.48 -0.92
N ALA A 66 2.46 -7.68 -0.07
CA ALA A 66 1.99 -7.42 1.29
C ALA A 66 0.59 -6.81 1.32
N CYS A 67 0.33 -5.77 0.50
CA CYS A 67 -0.98 -5.15 0.42
C CYS A 67 -2.05 -6.12 -0.09
N ARG A 68 -1.72 -6.96 -1.08
CA ARG A 68 -2.66 -7.98 -1.57
C ARG A 68 -2.97 -9.00 -0.48
N THR A 69 -1.95 -9.55 0.19
CA THR A 69 -2.13 -10.53 1.26
C THR A 69 -2.95 -9.98 2.42
N ILE A 70 -2.72 -8.72 2.83
CA ILE A 70 -3.53 -8.07 3.86
C ILE A 70 -5.00 -8.00 3.42
N ARG A 71 -5.26 -7.52 2.19
CA ARG A 71 -6.64 -7.44 1.66
C ARG A 71 -7.33 -8.79 1.61
N GLU A 72 -6.63 -9.84 1.18
CA GLU A 72 -7.15 -11.21 1.12
C GLU A 72 -7.61 -11.74 2.49
N HIS A 73 -6.97 -11.29 3.58
CA HIS A 73 -7.28 -11.79 4.93
C HIS A 73 -8.20 -10.85 5.73
N GLU A 74 -8.21 -9.56 5.43
CA GLU A 74 -8.95 -8.55 6.20
C GLU A 74 -10.22 -8.06 5.51
N THR A 75 -10.42 -8.37 4.22
CA THR A 75 -11.59 -7.90 3.47
C THR A 75 -12.64 -9.00 3.34
N ILE A 76 -13.84 -8.75 3.89
CA ILE A 76 -15.01 -9.58 3.63
C ILE A 76 -15.70 -9.06 2.35
N THR A 77 -15.78 -9.90 1.33
CA THR A 77 -16.55 -9.61 0.12
C THR A 77 -17.90 -10.28 0.23
N LEU A 78 -18.97 -9.50 0.35
CA LEU A 78 -20.35 -10.00 0.43
C LEU A 78 -20.99 -10.05 -0.95
N GLY A 79 -21.75 -11.12 -1.22
CA GLY A 79 -22.66 -11.18 -2.37
C GLY A 79 -23.78 -10.14 -2.27
N GLN A 80 -24.60 -10.00 -3.31
CA GLN A 80 -25.67 -9.01 -3.32
C GLN A 80 -26.69 -9.25 -2.20
N GLU A 81 -27.15 -10.49 -2.05
CA GLU A 81 -28.11 -10.89 -1.01
C GLU A 81 -27.53 -10.68 0.40
N ASP A 82 -26.30 -11.16 0.63
CA ASP A 82 -25.62 -11.00 1.93
C ASP A 82 -25.42 -9.53 2.29
N ARG A 83 -25.13 -8.68 1.30
CA ARG A 83 -24.99 -7.24 1.50
C ARG A 83 -26.32 -6.60 1.92
N GLU A 84 -27.43 -6.98 1.30
CA GLU A 84 -28.76 -6.48 1.67
C GLU A 84 -29.11 -6.88 3.10
N VAL A 85 -28.90 -8.15 3.46
CA VAL A 85 -29.09 -8.65 4.83
C VAL A 85 -28.21 -7.89 5.83
N PHE A 86 -26.92 -7.72 5.51
CA PHE A 86 -25.97 -7.02 6.38
C PHE A 86 -26.34 -5.56 6.59
N VAL A 87 -26.69 -4.84 5.52
CA VAL A 87 -27.07 -3.42 5.60
C VAL A 87 -28.39 -3.25 6.36
N ASN A 88 -29.39 -4.09 6.10
CA ASN A 88 -30.65 -4.04 6.83
C ASN A 88 -30.44 -4.32 8.33
N ALA A 89 -29.57 -5.28 8.67
CA ALA A 89 -29.21 -5.55 10.06
C ALA A 89 -28.54 -4.36 10.77
N LEU A 90 -27.75 -3.54 10.04
CA LEU A 90 -27.14 -2.32 10.60
C LEU A 90 -28.14 -1.17 10.77
N LEU A 91 -29.18 -1.10 9.95
CA LEU A 91 -30.15 0.00 9.95
C LEU A 91 -31.36 -0.27 10.84
N GLU A 92 -31.83 -1.51 10.89
CA GLU A 92 -33.05 -1.91 11.59
C GLU A 92 -32.78 -2.47 12.99
N GLU A 93 -31.52 -2.80 13.32
CA GLU A 93 -31.10 -3.40 14.59
C GLU A 93 -32.02 -4.56 15.06
N PRO A 94 -32.16 -5.64 14.27
CA PRO A 94 -33.09 -6.70 14.58
C PRO A 94 -32.70 -7.46 15.87
N GLU A 95 -33.73 -7.85 16.64
CA GLU A 95 -33.56 -8.63 17.86
C GLU A 95 -32.86 -9.98 17.58
N PRO A 96 -31.93 -10.43 18.46
CA PRO A 96 -31.27 -11.72 18.30
C PRO A 96 -32.27 -12.89 18.29
N THR A 97 -32.07 -13.85 17.38
CA THR A 97 -32.89 -15.07 17.36
C THR A 97 -32.71 -15.90 18.64
N GLU A 98 -33.73 -16.68 19.01
CA GLU A 98 -33.65 -17.58 20.18
C GLU A 98 -32.48 -18.56 20.09
N LYS A 99 -32.12 -19.01 18.87
CA LYS A 99 -30.92 -19.84 18.65
C LYS A 99 -29.64 -19.09 18.96
N ALA A 100 -29.54 -17.82 18.59
CA ALA A 100 -28.37 -16.98 18.89
C ALA A 100 -28.23 -16.74 20.41
N LYS A 101 -29.34 -16.47 21.10
CA LYS A 101 -29.37 -16.32 22.58
C LYS A 101 -28.89 -17.61 23.26
N GLN A 102 -29.43 -18.77 22.87
CA GLN A 102 -29.02 -20.05 23.42
C GLN A 102 -27.55 -20.40 23.13
N ALA A 103 -27.02 -20.01 21.97
CA ALA A 103 -25.61 -20.20 21.63
C ALA A 103 -24.69 -19.34 22.52
N ALA A 104 -25.06 -18.08 22.75
CA ALA A 104 -24.34 -17.19 23.66
C ALA A 104 -24.33 -17.74 25.10
N GLU A 105 -25.47 -18.22 25.60
CA GLU A 105 -25.55 -18.85 26.92
C GLU A 105 -24.64 -20.09 27.05
N ARG A 106 -24.58 -20.94 26.02
CA ARG A 106 -23.68 -22.12 26.01
C ARG A 106 -22.21 -21.70 26.03
N TYR A 107 -21.83 -20.70 25.25
CA TYR A 107 -20.46 -20.18 25.24
C TYR A 107 -20.03 -19.65 26.62
N LEU A 108 -20.90 -18.86 27.27
CA LEU A 108 -20.63 -18.30 28.60
C LEU A 108 -20.52 -19.39 29.68
N LYS A 109 -21.36 -20.42 29.63
CA LYS A 109 -21.29 -21.56 30.55
C LYS A 109 -20.04 -22.42 30.35
N ASN A 110 -19.48 -22.48 29.14
CA ASN A 110 -18.29 -23.26 28.83
C ASN A 110 -16.97 -22.50 29.05
N GLN A 111 -17.02 -21.20 29.33
CA GLN A 111 -15.84 -20.39 29.71
C GLN A 111 -15.69 -20.16 31.22
N ALA A 112 -16.67 -20.58 32.01
CA ALA A 112 -16.65 -20.56 33.48
C ALA A 112 -16.18 -21.91 34.04
#